data_AF-A0A1J7CKZ0-F1
#
_entry.id   AF-A0A1J7CKZ0-F1
#
_cell.length_a   1.000
_cell.length_b   1.000
_cell.length_c   1.000
_cell.angle_alpha   90.00
_cell.angle_beta   90.00
_cell.angle_gamma   90.00
#
_symmetry.space_group_name_H-M   'P 1'
#
loop_
_entity.id
_entity.type
_entity.pdbx_description
1 polymer ?
#
loop_
_entity_poly.entity_id
_entity_poly.type
_entity_poly.pdbx_seq_one_letter_code
_entity_poly.pdbx_strand_id
1 'polypeptide(L)'
;MSANHNRIKVADLETNQQNKVLITNENGELEFNDITSSLDFKTINGESILGDGNIDLSNKQDIANQINVTLPAIVQDTWHGKTVKFNGTGTLSIPNSFTNSGMCFEGITKIGTSLSWSITSPKTFEFGAPPTVGEKQIFTFMQNEGQHSIMILGL
;
A
#
# COMPACT_ATOMS: atom_id res chain seq x y z
N MET A 1 21.46 -39.23 38.85
CA MET A 1 20.24 -39.45 38.04
C MET A 1 20.63 -40.22 36.79
N SER A 2 20.22 -41.48 36.67
CA SER A 2 20.37 -42.27 35.45
C SER A 2 19.14 -42.03 34.58
N ALA A 3 19.34 -41.55 33.35
CA ALA A 3 18.28 -41.60 32.35
C ALA A 3 18.13 -43.04 31.85
N ASN A 4 16.89 -43.51 31.72
CA ASN A 4 16.49 -44.81 31.18
C ASN A 4 16.33 -44.77 29.64
N HIS A 5 16.90 -43.74 29.00
CA HIS A 5 16.92 -43.55 27.56
C HIS A 5 18.34 -43.12 27.14
N ASN A 6 18.74 -43.54 25.94
CA ASN A 6 20.03 -43.15 25.36
C ASN A 6 20.07 -41.63 25.19
N ARG A 7 21.15 -41.00 25.65
CA ARG A 7 21.42 -39.58 25.43
C ARG A 7 22.37 -39.47 24.25
N ILE A 8 21.85 -39.06 23.09
CA ILE A 8 22.68 -38.66 21.96
C ILE A 8 23.02 -37.19 22.17
N LYS A 9 24.30 -36.81 22.15
CA LYS A 9 24.65 -35.38 22.20
C LYS A 9 24.35 -34.77 20.83
N VAL A 10 23.96 -33.50 20.79
CA VAL A 10 23.80 -32.78 19.51
C VAL A 10 25.08 -32.93 18.67
N ALA A 11 26.26 -32.86 19.29
CA ALA A 11 27.55 -33.09 18.66
C ALA A 11 27.73 -34.49 18.01
N ASP A 12 27.04 -35.53 18.49
CA ASP A 12 27.06 -36.87 17.90
C ASP A 12 26.14 -36.95 16.66
N LEU A 13 25.24 -35.98 16.47
CA LEU A 13 24.38 -35.81 15.29
C LEU A 13 24.98 -34.85 14.25
N GLU A 14 26.05 -34.12 14.59
CA GLU A 14 26.68 -33.12 13.73
C GLU A 14 27.68 -33.72 12.73
N THR A 15 27.23 -34.71 11.95
CA THR A 15 27.86 -34.94 10.64
C THR A 15 27.39 -33.85 9.70
N ASN A 16 27.90 -32.62 9.91
CA ASN A 16 27.43 -31.43 9.22
C ASN A 16 27.46 -31.62 7.70
N GLN A 17 26.28 -31.71 7.08
CA GLN A 17 26.14 -31.52 5.64
C GLN A 17 25.85 -30.05 5.40
N GLN A 18 26.72 -29.40 4.63
CA GLN A 18 26.58 -27.98 4.29
C GLN A 18 25.17 -27.71 3.71
N ASN A 19 24.51 -26.66 4.21
CA ASN A 19 23.18 -26.18 3.78
C ASN A 19 22.01 -27.15 4.00
N LYS A 20 22.15 -28.12 4.91
CA LYS A 20 21.06 -29.03 5.28
C LYS A 20 20.67 -28.88 6.74
N VAL A 21 19.43 -29.25 7.04
CA VAL A 21 18.88 -29.34 8.39
C VAL A 21 18.55 -30.78 8.72
N LEU A 22 18.67 -31.14 10.00
CA LEU A 22 18.27 -32.45 10.49
C LEU A 22 16.77 -32.42 10.81
N ILE A 23 15.99 -33.26 10.14
CA ILE A 23 14.55 -33.39 10.37
C ILE A 23 14.22 -34.81 10.85
N THR A 24 13.02 -34.99 11.39
CA THR A 24 12.47 -36.31 11.70
C THR A 24 11.53 -36.75 10.57
N ASN A 25 11.75 -37.92 10.00
CA ASN A 25 10.90 -38.47 8.93
C ASN A 25 9.63 -39.15 9.49
N GLU A 26 8.78 -39.66 8.60
CA GLU A 26 7.50 -40.30 8.97
C GLU A 26 7.65 -41.53 9.88
N ASN A 27 8.84 -42.17 9.86
CA ASN A 27 9.16 -43.33 10.69
C ASN A 27 9.77 -42.95 12.05
N GLY A 28 9.96 -41.66 12.33
CA GLY A 28 10.58 -41.18 13.56
C GLY A 28 12.12 -41.21 13.55
N GLU A 29 12.75 -41.35 12.38
CA GLU A 29 14.21 -41.39 12.21
C GLU A 29 14.74 -40.00 11.82
N LEU A 30 16.02 -39.73 12.13
CA LEU A 30 16.67 -38.46 11.77
C LEU A 30 17.29 -38.55 10.38
N GLU A 31 16.99 -37.57 9.52
CA GLU A 31 17.58 -37.47 8.18
C GLU A 31 17.94 -36.01 7.83
N PHE A 32 18.88 -35.85 6.89
CA PHE A 32 19.22 -34.52 6.38
C PHE A 32 18.28 -34.12 5.27
N ASN A 33 17.63 -32.96 5.43
CA ASN A 33 16.78 -32.37 4.42
C ASN A 33 17.30 -30.99 3.98
N ASP A 34 17.00 -30.63 2.75
CA ASP A 34 17.30 -29.30 2.22
C ASP A 34 16.42 -28.26 2.92
N ILE A 35 17.02 -27.13 3.30
CA ILE A 35 16.31 -26.03 3.98
C ILE A 35 15.14 -25.50 3.13
N THR A 36 15.22 -25.61 1.81
CA THR A 36 14.23 -25.11 0.85
C THR A 36 12.99 -25.97 0.73
N SER A 37 13.04 -27.25 1.12
CA SER A 37 11.90 -28.16 1.00
C SER A 37 10.97 -28.11 2.22
N SER A 38 11.41 -27.52 3.34
CA SER A 38 10.67 -27.47 4.61
C SER A 38 10.15 -26.09 5.01
N LEU A 39 10.36 -25.05 4.20
CA LEU A 39 9.99 -23.68 4.53
C LEU A 39 8.81 -23.20 3.69
N ASP A 40 7.61 -23.33 4.25
CA ASP A 40 6.40 -22.65 3.75
C ASP A 40 6.48 -21.16 4.10
N PHE A 41 7.24 -20.38 3.32
CA PHE A 41 7.15 -18.93 3.41
C PHE A 41 5.79 -18.49 2.88
N LYS A 42 5.02 -17.75 3.68
CA LYS A 42 3.88 -16.99 3.14
C LYS A 42 4.43 -15.98 2.14
N THR A 43 4.00 -16.07 0.90
CA THR A 43 4.41 -15.14 -0.15
C THR A 43 3.31 -14.13 -0.45
N ILE A 44 3.69 -13.05 -1.14
CA ILE A 44 2.73 -12.04 -1.59
C ILE A 44 2.00 -12.62 -2.80
N ASN A 45 0.69 -12.83 -2.70
CA ASN A 45 -0.17 -13.34 -3.78
C ASN A 45 0.24 -14.71 -4.37
N GLY A 46 0.96 -15.55 -3.62
CA GLY A 46 1.36 -16.89 -4.08
C GLY A 46 2.58 -16.92 -5.01
N GLU A 47 3.23 -15.78 -5.23
CA GLU A 47 4.45 -15.70 -6.05
C GLU A 47 5.67 -16.28 -5.31
N SER A 48 6.55 -17.02 -5.99
CA SER A 48 7.77 -17.54 -5.37
C SER A 48 8.76 -16.42 -5.06
N ILE A 49 9.31 -16.41 -3.84
CA ILE A 49 10.41 -15.50 -3.44
C ILE A 49 11.78 -16.21 -3.43
N LEU A 50 11.79 -17.49 -3.81
CA LEU A 50 13.00 -18.32 -3.85
C LEU A 50 13.67 -18.14 -5.22
N GLY A 51 14.95 -17.80 -5.22
CA GLY A 51 15.77 -17.63 -6.42
C GLY A 51 16.99 -16.75 -6.18
N ASP A 52 17.87 -16.67 -7.18
CA ASP A 52 19.01 -15.76 -7.15
C ASP A 52 18.57 -14.35 -7.59
N GLY A 53 18.93 -13.34 -6.82
CA GLY A 53 18.68 -11.94 -7.15
C GLY A 53 17.90 -11.17 -6.08
N ASN A 54 17.63 -9.91 -6.38
CA ASN A 54 16.84 -9.03 -5.52
C ASN A 54 15.37 -9.06 -5.96
N ILE A 55 14.44 -8.87 -5.01
CA ILE A 55 13.06 -8.52 -5.34
C ILE A 55 13.09 -7.09 -5.92
N ASP A 56 13.10 -6.99 -7.24
CA ASP A 56 13.14 -5.70 -7.93
C ASP A 56 11.73 -5.13 -8.10
N LEU A 57 11.45 -4.06 -7.35
CA LEU A 57 10.23 -3.27 -7.44
C LEU A 57 10.46 -1.90 -8.10
N SER A 58 11.69 -1.61 -8.58
CA SER A 58 12.11 -0.28 -9.01
C SER A 58 11.44 0.21 -10.31
N ASN A 59 11.00 -0.72 -11.16
CA ASN A 59 10.24 -0.42 -12.39
C ASN A 59 8.73 -0.62 -12.24
N LYS A 60 8.25 -0.93 -11.03
CA LYS A 60 6.83 -0.85 -10.72
C LYS A 60 6.52 0.59 -10.33
N GLN A 61 6.27 1.43 -11.32
CA GLN A 61 5.34 2.53 -11.10
C GLN A 61 4.03 1.86 -10.67
N ASP A 62 3.50 2.20 -9.51
CA ASP A 62 2.15 1.77 -9.19
C ASP A 62 1.22 2.53 -10.15
N ILE A 63 0.93 1.95 -11.32
CA ILE A 63 -0.04 2.48 -12.27
C ILE A 63 -1.41 2.58 -11.57
N ALA A 64 -1.64 1.85 -10.45
CA ALA A 64 -2.80 1.98 -9.59
C ALA A 64 -2.75 3.14 -8.57
N ASN A 65 -1.65 3.91 -8.51
CA ASN A 65 -1.63 5.19 -7.78
C ASN A 65 -2.18 6.35 -8.61
N GLN A 66 -2.74 6.07 -9.78
CA GLN A 66 -3.55 7.02 -10.54
C GLN A 66 -4.96 6.46 -10.71
N ILE A 67 -5.97 7.30 -10.51
CA ILE A 67 -7.38 6.94 -10.71
C ILE A 67 -8.04 7.93 -11.66
N ASN A 68 -9.04 7.47 -12.42
CA ASN A 68 -9.88 8.37 -13.23
C ASN A 68 -11.21 8.57 -12.52
N VAL A 69 -11.63 9.82 -12.40
CA VAL A 69 -12.87 10.20 -11.71
C VAL A 69 -13.69 11.08 -12.64
N THR A 70 -14.94 10.67 -12.88
CA THR A 70 -15.89 11.50 -13.64
C THR A 70 -16.60 12.44 -12.67
N LEU A 71 -16.62 13.73 -12.98
CA LEU A 71 -17.39 14.72 -12.22
C LEU A 71 -18.88 14.68 -12.60
N PRO A 72 -19.80 14.98 -11.66
CA PRO A 72 -19.58 15.32 -10.25
C PRO A 72 -19.15 14.11 -9.41
N ALA A 73 -18.35 14.34 -8.36
CA ALA A 73 -17.79 13.27 -7.53
C ALA A 73 -17.66 13.69 -6.06
N ILE A 74 -17.48 12.70 -5.18
CA ILE A 74 -17.21 12.91 -3.75
C ILE A 74 -15.79 12.42 -3.46
N VAL A 75 -15.01 13.19 -2.71
CA VAL A 75 -13.66 12.79 -2.26
C VAL A 75 -13.74 11.54 -1.39
N GLN A 76 -12.87 10.55 -1.64
CA GLN A 76 -12.84 9.27 -0.92
C GLN A 76 -11.48 9.04 -0.25
N ASP A 77 -11.45 8.41 0.93
CA ASP A 77 -10.20 8.08 1.67
C ASP A 77 -9.19 7.31 0.82
N THR A 78 -9.67 6.51 -0.14
CA THR A 78 -8.84 5.70 -1.04
C THR A 78 -8.00 6.51 -2.02
N TRP A 79 -8.24 7.83 -2.13
CA TRP A 79 -7.48 8.72 -3.01
C TRP A 79 -6.21 9.27 -2.34
N HIS A 80 -6.03 9.05 -1.03
CA HIS A 80 -4.84 9.50 -0.32
C HIS A 80 -3.55 8.97 -0.98
N GLY A 81 -2.61 9.87 -1.26
CA GLY A 81 -1.33 9.57 -1.91
C GLY A 81 -1.44 9.26 -3.41
N LYS A 82 -2.62 9.41 -4.02
CA LYS A 82 -2.83 9.13 -5.44
C LYS A 82 -2.82 10.40 -6.29
N THR A 83 -2.65 10.21 -7.60
CA THR A 83 -2.99 11.21 -8.61
C THR A 83 -4.40 10.95 -9.11
N VAL A 84 -5.31 11.90 -8.94
CA VAL A 84 -6.71 11.80 -9.36
C VAL A 84 -6.91 12.57 -10.66
N LYS A 85 -7.23 11.85 -11.74
CA LYS A 85 -7.48 12.44 -13.06
C LYS A 85 -8.97 12.65 -13.27
N PHE A 86 -9.40 13.90 -13.25
CA PHE A 86 -10.79 14.28 -13.44
C PHE A 86 -11.15 14.40 -14.93
N ASN A 87 -12.36 13.96 -15.26
CA ASN A 87 -13.00 14.16 -16.55
C ASN A 87 -14.45 14.60 -16.38
N GLY A 88 -15.00 15.30 -17.38
CA GLY A 88 -16.36 15.85 -17.33
C GLY A 88 -16.46 17.14 -16.52
N THR A 89 -17.66 17.68 -16.40
CA THR A 89 -17.91 18.97 -15.73
C THR A 89 -18.83 18.78 -14.55
N GLY A 90 -18.48 19.34 -13.40
CA GLY A 90 -19.31 19.28 -12.21
C GLY A 90 -18.57 19.62 -10.93
N THR A 91 -19.26 19.38 -9.82
CA THR A 91 -18.76 19.66 -8.48
C THR A 91 -17.96 18.48 -7.93
N LEU A 92 -16.77 18.75 -7.39
CA LEU A 92 -16.09 17.86 -6.47
C LEU A 92 -16.49 18.22 -5.04
N SER A 93 -17.14 17.28 -4.37
CA SER A 93 -17.68 17.45 -3.03
C SER A 93 -16.75 16.83 -1.99
N ILE A 94 -16.39 17.63 -1.00
CA ILE A 94 -15.57 17.23 0.14
C ILE A 94 -16.53 16.86 1.28
N PRO A 95 -16.68 15.56 1.62
CA PRO A 95 -17.60 15.16 2.68
C PRO A 95 -16.96 15.40 4.05
N ASN A 96 -17.77 15.39 5.10
CA ASN A 96 -17.25 15.39 6.48
C ASN A 96 -16.86 13.98 6.99
N SER A 97 -17.12 12.94 6.19
CA SER A 97 -17.10 11.54 6.61
C SER A 97 -15.81 10.78 6.27
N PHE A 98 -14.86 11.38 5.55
CA PHE A 98 -13.61 10.69 5.24
C PHE A 98 -12.68 10.71 6.47
N THR A 99 -12.12 9.55 6.77
CA THR A 99 -11.47 9.20 8.05
C THR A 99 -9.97 9.50 8.06
N ASN A 100 -9.36 9.71 6.90
CA ASN A 100 -7.95 10.02 6.79
C ASN A 100 -7.67 11.46 7.24
N SER A 101 -7.00 11.59 8.40
CA SER A 101 -6.73 12.88 9.03
C SER A 101 -5.71 13.73 8.25
N GLY A 102 -4.82 13.12 7.47
CA GLY A 102 -3.81 13.76 6.62
C GLY A 102 -4.08 13.58 5.13
N MET A 103 -5.37 13.57 4.74
CA MET A 103 -5.78 13.36 3.36
C MET A 103 -5.05 14.28 2.39
N CYS A 104 -4.38 13.71 1.39
CA CYS A 104 -3.58 14.44 0.42
C CYS A 104 -3.63 13.73 -0.92
N PHE A 105 -3.84 14.46 -2.01
CA PHE A 105 -3.76 13.93 -3.37
C PHE A 105 -3.46 15.03 -4.38
N GLU A 106 -2.92 14.63 -5.53
CA GLU A 106 -2.71 15.52 -6.68
C GLU A 106 -3.88 15.35 -7.65
N GLY A 107 -4.59 16.43 -7.95
CA GLY A 107 -5.67 16.47 -8.93
C GLY A 107 -5.18 16.95 -10.29
N ILE A 108 -5.64 16.30 -11.37
CA ILE A 108 -5.39 16.71 -12.76
C ILE A 108 -6.72 16.79 -13.50
N THR A 109 -7.02 17.93 -14.12
CA THR A 109 -8.21 18.06 -14.99
C THR A 109 -7.86 17.74 -16.45
N LYS A 110 -8.61 16.83 -17.09
CA LYS A 110 -8.41 16.50 -18.51
C LYS A 110 -9.07 17.54 -19.43
N ILE A 111 -8.85 17.40 -20.73
CA ILE A 111 -9.62 18.14 -21.76
C ILE A 111 -11.13 18.01 -21.52
N GLY A 112 -11.86 19.11 -21.70
CA GLY A 112 -13.30 19.20 -21.50
C GLY A 112 -13.75 19.14 -20.04
N THR A 113 -12.84 19.34 -19.08
CA THR A 113 -13.15 19.28 -17.64
C THR A 113 -13.31 20.67 -17.06
N SER A 114 -14.33 20.86 -16.23
CA SER A 114 -14.49 22.03 -15.37
C SER A 114 -14.95 21.58 -14.00
N LEU A 115 -14.13 21.83 -12.98
CA LEU A 115 -14.34 21.39 -11.60
C LEU A 115 -14.68 22.58 -10.72
N SER A 116 -15.85 22.54 -10.09
CA SER A 116 -16.23 23.43 -8.99
C SER A 116 -16.15 22.69 -7.65
N TRP A 117 -16.12 23.44 -6.55
CA TRP A 117 -15.91 22.88 -5.21
C TRP A 117 -17.19 22.93 -4.38
N SER A 118 -17.41 21.90 -3.57
CA SER A 118 -18.30 22.00 -2.41
C SER A 118 -17.68 21.31 -1.21
N ILE A 119 -18.03 21.78 -0.02
CA ILE A 119 -17.47 21.28 1.24
C ILE A 119 -18.57 21.17 2.29
N THR A 120 -18.58 20.08 3.03
CA THR A 120 -19.57 19.82 4.07
C THR A 120 -19.00 20.12 5.45
N SER A 121 -19.71 20.92 6.24
CA SER A 121 -19.38 21.21 7.65
C SER A 121 -19.18 19.92 8.46
N PRO A 122 -18.19 19.85 9.37
CA PRO A 122 -17.38 20.96 9.89
C PRO A 122 -16.16 21.34 9.04
N LYS A 123 -15.94 20.70 7.88
CA LYS A 123 -14.80 21.01 7.01
C LYS A 123 -14.93 22.40 6.40
N THR A 124 -13.80 23.11 6.31
CA THR A 124 -13.70 24.47 5.75
C THR A 124 -12.47 24.61 4.86
N PHE A 125 -12.54 25.47 3.86
CA PHE A 125 -11.37 25.84 3.09
C PHE A 125 -10.50 26.82 3.87
N GLU A 126 -9.20 26.54 3.97
CA GLU A 126 -8.25 27.36 4.74
C GLU A 126 -8.10 28.77 4.18
N PHE A 127 -8.05 28.88 2.85
CA PHE A 127 -7.81 30.13 2.14
C PHE A 127 -9.09 30.69 1.49
N GLY A 128 -10.26 30.29 2.00
CA GLY A 128 -11.56 30.60 1.40
C GLY A 128 -11.92 29.69 0.23
N ALA A 129 -13.12 29.91 -0.35
CA ALA A 129 -13.61 29.07 -1.44
C ALA A 129 -12.66 29.14 -2.66
N PRO A 130 -12.13 27.99 -3.14
CA PRO A 130 -11.22 28.01 -4.28
C PRO A 130 -11.93 28.35 -5.59
N PRO A 131 -11.23 28.92 -6.58
CA PRO A 131 -11.80 29.14 -7.90
C PRO A 131 -12.10 27.81 -8.61
N THR A 132 -12.95 27.88 -9.63
CA THR A 132 -13.19 26.76 -10.54
C THR A 132 -11.89 26.37 -11.24
N VAL A 133 -11.62 25.07 -11.32
CA VAL A 133 -10.47 24.51 -12.05
C VAL A 133 -10.90 24.20 -13.47
N GLY A 134 -10.26 24.82 -14.46
CA GLY A 134 -10.47 24.56 -15.88
C GLY A 134 -9.79 23.28 -16.34
N GLU A 135 -9.78 23.02 -17.64
CA GLU A 135 -9.10 21.85 -18.21
C GLU A 135 -7.57 21.99 -18.20
N LYS A 136 -6.86 20.85 -18.22
CA LYS A 136 -5.39 20.76 -18.30
C LYS A 136 -4.65 21.46 -17.16
N GLN A 137 -5.23 21.51 -15.97
CA GLN A 137 -4.61 22.07 -14.76
C GLN A 137 -4.25 20.96 -13.77
N ILE A 138 -3.36 21.31 -12.85
CA ILE A 138 -2.93 20.47 -11.73
C ILE A 138 -3.22 21.24 -10.45
N PHE A 139 -3.66 20.55 -9.40
CA PHE A 139 -3.81 21.13 -8.07
C PHE A 139 -3.45 20.11 -6.99
N THR A 140 -3.02 20.60 -5.84
CA THR A 140 -2.80 19.76 -4.67
C THR A 140 -3.96 19.94 -3.69
N PHE A 141 -4.59 18.83 -3.29
CA PHE A 141 -5.55 18.78 -2.19
C PHE A 141 -4.83 18.34 -0.92
N MET A 142 -4.99 19.05 0.18
CA MET A 142 -4.45 18.65 1.49
C MET A 142 -5.44 18.94 2.61
N GLN A 143 -5.49 18.04 3.58
CA GLN A 143 -6.07 18.28 4.89
C GLN A 143 -4.96 18.36 5.93
N ASN A 144 -5.01 19.38 6.78
CA ASN A 144 -4.13 19.47 7.95
C ASN A 144 -4.47 18.37 8.96
N GLU A 145 -3.45 17.67 9.47
CA GLU A 145 -3.62 16.52 10.37
C GLU A 145 -4.50 16.85 11.57
N GLY A 146 -5.58 16.08 11.72
CA GLY A 146 -6.52 16.21 12.84
C GLY A 146 -7.38 17.49 12.81
N GLN A 147 -7.30 18.28 11.75
CA GLN A 147 -8.05 19.53 11.59
C GLN A 147 -9.20 19.39 10.58
N HIS A 148 -10.13 20.33 10.65
CA HIS A 148 -11.20 20.48 9.65
C HIS A 148 -10.78 21.34 8.44
N SER A 149 -9.54 21.83 8.42
CA SER A 149 -9.01 22.73 7.41
C SER A 149 -8.57 21.97 6.16
N ILE A 150 -9.08 22.40 4.99
CA ILE A 150 -8.72 21.91 3.67
C ILE A 150 -7.98 23.00 2.89
N MET A 151 -6.80 22.68 2.39
CA MET A 151 -6.02 23.51 1.48
C MET A 151 -6.14 22.97 0.06
N ILE A 152 -6.42 23.88 -0.87
CA ILE A 152 -6.30 23.61 -2.31
C ILE A 152 -5.22 24.56 -2.85
N LEU A 153 -4.15 24.01 -3.40
CA LEU A 153 -2.99 24.76 -3.90
C LEU A 153 -2.75 24.48 -5.38
N GLY A 154 -2.03 25.37 -6.06
CA GLY A 154 -1.64 25.20 -7.47
C GLY A 154 -2.70 25.61 -8.49
N LEU A 155 -3.74 26.34 -8.06
CA LEU A 155 -4.81 26.88 -8.90
C LEU A 155 -4.47 28.21 -9.56
#